data_AF-A0A8S0FIZ4-F1
#
_entry.id   AF-A0A8S0FIZ4-F1
#
_cell.length_a   1.000
_cell.length_b   1.000
_cell.length_c   1.000
_cell.angle_alpha   90.00
_cell.angle_beta   90.00
_cell.angle_gamma   90.00
#
_symmetry.space_group_name_H-M   'P 1'
#
loop_
_entity.id
_entity.type
_entity.pdbx_description
1 polymer ?
#
loop_
_entity_poly.entity_id
_entity_poly.type
_entity_poly.pdbx_seq_one_letter_code
_entity_poly.pdbx_strand_id
1 'polypeptide(L)'
;MTTAQLPSGATMVNTTKVLQQVTDYYLTKEKNNVQSVFTVGGFGFSGQGQNNGLAFISLKPWSERVGEENSVTAIIQRAMIALSSINKAVVFPFNLPAVAELGTASGFDMELLDNGNLGHEKLTQARNELLSLAAQSPNQVIGVRRERPGRYADVQSERQRCESRGYGCGAV
;
A
#
# COMPACT_ATOMS: atom_id res chain seq x y z
N MET A 1 4.66 9.67 -7.27
CA MET A 1 4.09 9.42 -5.94
C MET A 1 4.81 8.22 -5.31
N THR A 2 4.86 8.08 -3.99
CA THR A 2 5.44 6.91 -3.32
C THR A 2 4.53 6.43 -2.20
N THR A 3 4.25 5.12 -2.14
CA THR A 3 3.57 4.48 -1.01
C THR A 3 4.59 3.85 -0.07
N ALA A 4 4.37 3.95 1.23
CA ALA A 4 5.12 3.21 2.25
C ALA A 4 4.14 2.34 3.06
N GLN A 5 4.37 1.03 3.05
CA GLN A 5 3.57 0.08 3.80
C GLN A 5 4.46 -0.73 4.75
N LEU A 6 4.20 -0.57 6.05
CA LEU A 6 4.84 -1.34 7.10
C LEU A 6 4.02 -2.60 7.41
N PRO A 7 4.65 -3.63 7.99
CA PRO A 7 3.94 -4.82 8.46
C PRO A 7 2.82 -4.49 9.45
N SER A 8 1.85 -5.41 9.55
CA SER A 8 0.72 -5.26 10.47
C SER A 8 1.22 -5.12 11.91
N GLY A 9 0.63 -4.19 12.68
CA GLY A 9 1.05 -3.89 14.05
C GLY A 9 2.14 -2.81 14.18
N ALA A 10 2.66 -2.26 13.06
CA ALA A 10 3.56 -1.11 13.13
C ALA A 10 2.83 0.16 13.62
N THR A 11 3.48 0.90 14.51
CA THR A 11 2.97 2.15 15.07
C THR A 11 3.16 3.32 14.10
N MET A 12 2.36 4.37 14.27
CA MET A 12 2.48 5.60 13.49
C MET A 12 3.91 6.18 13.55
N VAL A 13 4.57 6.10 14.70
CA VAL A 13 5.95 6.60 14.88
C VAL A 13 6.93 5.90 13.94
N ASN A 14 6.78 4.58 13.75
CA ASN A 14 7.65 3.84 12.83
C ASN A 14 7.37 4.22 11.37
N THR A 15 6.11 4.40 11.01
CA THR A 15 5.71 4.86 9.68
C THR A 15 6.25 6.25 9.39
N THR A 16 6.14 7.19 10.33
CA THR A 16 6.70 8.55 10.19
C THR A 16 8.21 8.53 10.00
N LYS A 17 8.95 7.66 10.70
CA LYS A 17 10.40 7.50 10.51
C LYS A 17 10.75 7.02 9.09
N VAL A 18 9.99 6.07 8.55
CA VAL A 18 10.18 5.61 7.17
C VAL A 18 9.85 6.73 6.19
N LEU A 19 8.74 7.45 6.40
CA LEU A 19 8.36 8.59 5.57
C LEU A 19 9.42 9.71 5.59
N GLN A 20 10.06 9.96 6.73
CA GLN A 20 11.19 10.88 6.83
C GLN A 20 12.38 10.42 5.98
N GLN A 21 12.75 9.13 6.04
CA GLN A 21 13.82 8.59 5.19
C GLN A 21 13.52 8.74 3.70
N VAL A 22 12.25 8.54 3.31
CA VAL A 22 11.80 8.75 1.93
C VAL A 22 11.93 10.23 1.54
N THR A 23 11.48 11.15 2.39
CA THR A 23 11.64 12.59 2.19
C THR A 23 13.10 12.98 2.06
N ASP A 24 13.95 12.51 2.96
CA ASP A 24 15.39 12.80 2.96
C ASP A 24 16.06 12.31 1.69
N TYR A 25 15.71 11.11 1.22
CA TYR A 25 16.22 10.59 -0.05
C TYR A 25 15.88 11.53 -1.22
N TYR A 26 14.60 11.92 -1.36
CA TYR A 26 14.18 12.77 -2.46
C TYR A 26 14.76 14.19 -2.38
N LEU A 27 14.90 14.75 -1.17
CA LEU A 27 15.46 16.09 -0.97
C LEU A 27 16.99 16.13 -1.09
N THR A 28 17.69 15.02 -0.87
CA THR A 28 19.17 14.97 -0.94
C THR A 28 19.68 14.42 -2.26
N LYS A 29 19.21 13.24 -2.68
CA LYS A 29 19.69 12.53 -3.87
C LYS A 29 19.03 13.03 -5.15
N GLU A 30 17.77 13.44 -5.08
CA GLU A 30 17.00 13.92 -6.23
C GLU A 30 16.72 15.43 -6.17
N LYS A 31 17.52 16.20 -5.41
CA LYS A 31 17.36 17.66 -5.22
C LYS A 31 17.27 18.45 -6.53
N ASN A 32 17.95 17.99 -7.58
CA ASN A 32 17.93 18.64 -8.87
C ASN A 32 16.57 18.49 -9.57
N ASN A 33 15.89 17.38 -9.33
CA ASN A 33 14.63 17.00 -9.98
C ASN A 33 13.38 17.28 -9.14
N VAL A 34 13.50 17.23 -7.82
CA VAL A 34 12.40 17.38 -6.87
C VAL A 34 12.30 18.83 -6.40
N GLN A 35 11.08 19.38 -6.43
CA GLN A 35 10.77 20.70 -5.91
C GLN A 35 10.33 20.62 -4.44
N SER A 36 9.41 19.71 -4.12
CA SER A 36 8.89 19.54 -2.76
C SER A 36 8.41 18.11 -2.53
N VAL A 37 8.40 17.70 -1.27
CA VAL A 37 7.90 16.39 -0.83
C VAL A 37 6.89 16.62 0.29
N PHE A 38 5.70 16.07 0.13
CA PHE A 38 4.63 16.12 1.12
C PHE A 38 4.26 14.69 1.54
N THR A 39 4.34 14.38 2.83
CA THR A 39 4.08 13.03 3.35
C THR A 39 2.85 13.01 4.24
N VAL A 40 2.07 11.94 4.14
CA VAL A 40 0.85 11.70 4.92
C VAL A 40 0.98 10.33 5.57
N GLY A 41 1.02 10.29 6.89
CA GLY A 41 0.97 9.05 7.67
C GLY A 41 -0.46 8.68 8.02
N GLY A 42 -0.76 7.39 8.10
CA GLY A 42 -2.08 6.87 8.46
C GLY A 42 -2.98 6.53 7.28
N PHE A 43 -2.65 7.01 6.09
CA PHE A 43 -3.40 6.77 4.87
C PHE A 43 -2.52 6.13 3.80
N GLY A 44 -3.10 5.25 3.00
CA GLY A 44 -2.44 4.56 1.88
C GLY A 44 -3.47 4.04 0.88
N PHE A 45 -3.02 3.67 -0.32
CA PHE A 45 -3.90 3.07 -1.33
C PHE A 45 -4.55 1.77 -0.86
N SER A 46 -3.90 1.02 0.03
CA SER A 46 -4.45 -0.20 0.63
C SER A 46 -5.36 0.07 1.86
N GLY A 47 -5.80 1.32 2.06
CA GLY A 47 -6.68 1.73 3.15
C GLY A 47 -6.03 2.51 4.29
N GLN A 48 -6.84 2.82 5.31
CA GLN A 48 -6.46 3.59 6.49
C GLN A 48 -5.79 2.70 7.56
N GLY A 49 -4.64 3.11 8.08
CA GLY A 49 -3.93 2.38 9.12
C GLY A 49 -2.62 3.04 9.52
N GLN A 50 -2.25 2.94 10.81
CA GLN A 50 -1.02 3.51 11.35
C GLN A 50 0.26 3.00 10.66
N ASN A 51 0.19 1.83 10.02
CA ASN A 51 1.28 1.20 9.28
C ASN A 51 1.33 1.62 7.80
N ASN A 52 0.44 2.49 7.33
CA ASN A 52 0.39 2.97 5.96
C ASN A 52 0.79 4.44 5.87
N GLY A 53 1.49 4.80 4.79
CA GLY A 53 1.82 6.18 4.49
C GLY A 53 1.94 6.44 3.00
N LEU A 54 1.74 7.70 2.62
CA LEU A 54 1.89 8.20 1.25
C LEU A 54 2.87 9.37 1.23
N ALA A 55 3.63 9.48 0.15
CA ALA A 55 4.44 10.64 -0.15
C ALA A 55 4.08 11.15 -1.55
N PHE A 56 3.72 12.42 -1.62
CA PHE A 56 3.54 13.19 -2.83
C PHE A 56 4.83 13.93 -3.12
N ILE A 57 5.39 13.69 -4.29
CA ILE A 57 6.65 14.29 -4.73
C ILE A 57 6.29 15.24 -5.86
N SER A 58 6.43 16.55 -5.63
CA SER A 58 6.32 17.55 -6.66
C SER A 58 7.67 17.65 -7.37
N LEU A 59 7.68 17.39 -8.67
CA LEU A 59 8.86 17.54 -9.50
C LEU A 59 8.96 18.96 -10.03
N LYS A 60 10.18 19.41 -10.34
CA LYS A 60 10.41 20.67 -11.02
C LYS A 60 9.81 20.66 -12.44
N PRO A 61 9.59 21.84 -13.05
CA PRO A 61 9.15 21.95 -14.44
C PRO A 61 10.04 21.13 -15.38
N TRP A 62 9.48 20.56 -16.44
CA TRP A 62 10.24 19.77 -17.42
C TRP A 62 11.39 20.56 -18.06
N SER A 63 11.25 21.88 -18.21
CA SER A 63 12.31 22.76 -18.71
C SER A 63 13.57 22.78 -17.84
N GLU A 64 13.45 22.48 -16.54
CA GLU A 64 14.57 22.40 -15.60
C GLU A 64 15.13 20.98 -15.45
N ARG A 65 14.46 19.98 -16.04
CA ARG A 65 14.81 18.56 -15.99
C ARG A 65 15.20 18.07 -17.38
N VAL A 66 16.34 18.55 -17.87
CA VAL A 66 16.89 18.17 -19.18
C VAL A 66 17.56 16.80 -19.08
N GLY A 67 17.33 15.91 -20.04
CA GLY A 67 17.91 14.56 -20.09
C GLY A 67 16.94 13.43 -19.71
N GLU A 68 17.08 12.28 -20.36
CA GLU A 68 16.25 11.09 -20.11
C GLU A 68 16.42 10.56 -18.68
N GLU A 69 17.58 10.79 -18.07
CA GLU A 69 17.90 10.48 -16.68
C GLU A 69 17.07 11.29 -15.66
N ASN A 70 16.52 12.43 -16.07
CA ASN A 70 15.65 13.28 -15.26
C ASN A 70 14.16 13.07 -15.59
N SER A 71 13.86 12.06 -16.40
CA SER A 71 12.50 11.57 -16.62
C SER A 71 11.92 10.97 -15.34
N VAL A 72 10.59 11.01 -15.23
CA VAL A 72 9.85 10.45 -14.09
C VAL A 72 10.16 8.96 -13.92
N THR A 73 10.25 8.22 -15.03
CA THR A 73 10.55 6.78 -15.03
C THR A 73 11.94 6.50 -14.48
N ALA A 74 12.96 7.26 -14.88
CA ALA A 74 14.32 7.10 -14.39
C ALA A 74 14.43 7.42 -12.89
N ILE A 75 13.76 8.48 -12.43
CA ILE A 75 13.68 8.84 -11.01
C ILE A 75 13.01 7.71 -10.21
N ILE A 76 11.91 7.14 -10.71
CA ILE A 76 11.21 6.02 -10.06
C ILE A 76 12.13 4.81 -9.93
N GLN A 77 12.85 4.43 -10.98
CA GLN A 77 13.76 3.28 -10.95
C GLN A 77 14.88 3.47 -9.92
N ARG A 78 15.52 4.65 -9.89
CA ARG A 78 16.55 4.96 -8.89
C ARG A 78 16.00 4.98 -7.48
N ALA A 79 14.82 5.58 -7.28
CA ALA A 79 14.15 5.61 -6.00
C ALA A 79 13.79 4.21 -5.52
N MET A 80 13.33 3.33 -6.42
CA MET A 80 12.99 1.95 -6.09
C MET A 80 14.21 1.16 -5.59
N ILE A 81 15.36 1.31 -6.26
CA ILE A 81 16.62 0.66 -5.85
C ILE A 81 17.14 1.23 -4.51
N ALA A 82 17.07 2.55 -4.32
CA ALA A 82 17.56 3.16 -3.08
C ALA A 82 16.66 2.82 -1.89
N LEU A 83 15.34 2.87 -2.08
CA LEU A 83 14.35 2.66 -1.03
C LEU A 83 14.10 1.17 -0.73
N SER A 84 14.48 0.25 -1.63
CA SER A 84 14.46 -1.19 -1.33
C SER A 84 15.42 -1.60 -0.22
N SER A 85 16.39 -0.74 0.14
CA SER A 85 17.26 -0.94 1.29
C SER A 85 16.54 -0.81 2.64
N ILE A 86 15.33 -0.24 2.66
CA ILE A 86 14.53 -0.06 3.86
C ILE A 86 13.83 -1.38 4.22
N ASN A 87 14.51 -2.24 4.97
CA ASN A 87 13.96 -3.56 5.36
C ASN A 87 12.67 -3.50 6.21
N LYS A 88 12.36 -2.36 6.83
CA LYS A 88 11.23 -2.22 7.76
C LYS A 88 9.90 -1.88 7.09
N ALA A 89 9.91 -1.56 5.80
CA ALA A 89 8.71 -1.16 5.06
C ALA A 89 8.85 -1.53 3.58
N VAL A 90 7.72 -1.91 2.97
CA VAL A 90 7.62 -1.98 1.52
C VAL A 90 7.35 -0.58 1.00
N VAL A 91 8.35 0.02 0.35
CA VAL A 91 8.26 1.36 -0.24
C VAL A 91 8.24 1.23 -1.75
N PHE A 92 7.19 1.75 -2.38
CA PHE A 92 6.97 1.62 -3.81
C PHE A 92 6.68 2.99 -4.45
N PRO A 93 7.63 3.54 -5.23
CA PRO A 93 7.41 4.72 -6.06
C PRO A 93 6.67 4.34 -7.35
N PHE A 94 5.69 5.14 -7.74
CA PHE A 94 4.99 4.98 -9.01
C PHE A 94 4.49 6.32 -9.54
N ASN A 95 4.27 6.37 -10.85
CA ASN A 95 3.66 7.51 -11.50
C ASN A 95 2.14 7.31 -11.50
N LEU A 96 1.39 8.35 -11.14
CA LEU A 96 -0.06 8.31 -11.32
C LEU A 96 -0.35 8.39 -12.83
N PRO A 97 -1.26 7.55 -13.36
CA PRO A 97 -1.70 7.71 -14.74
C PRO A 97 -2.37 9.08 -14.93
N ALA A 98 -2.25 9.66 -16.11
CA ALA A 98 -2.76 11.00 -16.41
C ALA A 98 -4.31 11.14 -16.30
N VAL A 99 -5.03 10.01 -16.20
CA VAL A 99 -6.48 9.95 -16.09
C VAL A 99 -6.85 9.11 -14.86
N ALA A 100 -7.25 9.76 -13.77
CA ALA A 100 -7.58 9.08 -12.51
C ALA A 100 -8.86 8.22 -12.59
N GLU A 101 -9.79 8.53 -13.50
CA GLU A 101 -11.05 7.78 -13.66
C GLU A 101 -10.89 6.45 -14.42
N LEU A 102 -9.76 6.25 -15.09
CA LEU A 102 -9.36 4.95 -15.58
C LEU A 102 -8.48 4.31 -14.52
N GLY A 103 -9.10 3.88 -13.40
CA GLY A 103 -8.45 2.99 -12.44
C GLY A 103 -7.68 1.91 -13.20
N THR A 104 -6.40 1.70 -12.87
CA THR A 104 -5.41 0.89 -13.63
C THR A 104 -6.01 0.22 -14.86
N ALA A 105 -6.04 0.92 -16.00
CA ALA A 105 -6.81 0.52 -17.19
C ALA A 105 -6.42 -0.84 -17.79
N SER A 106 -5.42 -1.52 -17.21
CA SER A 106 -4.90 -2.82 -17.58
C SER A 106 -4.91 -3.82 -16.40
N GLY A 107 -5.86 -3.69 -15.48
CA GLY A 107 -6.06 -4.61 -14.35
C GLY A 107 -7.49 -5.15 -14.29
N PHE A 108 -7.69 -6.23 -13.54
CA PHE A 108 -9.01 -6.73 -13.16
C PHE A 108 -9.17 -6.63 -11.65
N ASP A 109 -10.39 -6.37 -11.21
CA ASP A 109 -10.80 -6.54 -9.81
C ASP A 109 -11.79 -7.71 -9.74
N MET A 110 -11.64 -8.56 -8.73
CA MET A 110 -12.45 -9.76 -8.56
C MET A 110 -12.74 -9.96 -7.07
N GLU A 111 -14.02 -10.13 -6.75
CA GLU A 111 -14.46 -10.50 -5.42
C GLU A 111 -14.71 -12.00 -5.33
N LEU A 112 -14.15 -12.65 -4.30
CA LEU A 112 -14.43 -14.04 -4.01
C LEU A 112 -15.62 -14.13 -3.07
N LEU A 113 -16.75 -14.65 -3.59
CA LEU A 113 -18.00 -14.79 -2.84
C LEU A 113 -18.16 -16.21 -2.30
N ASP A 114 -18.55 -16.32 -1.02
CA ASP A 114 -18.96 -17.57 -0.40
C ASP A 114 -20.48 -17.78 -0.56
N ASN A 115 -20.88 -18.39 -1.68
CA ASN A 115 -22.29 -18.71 -1.94
C ASN A 115 -22.79 -19.93 -1.14
N GLY A 116 -21.88 -20.71 -0.53
CA GLY A 116 -22.21 -21.94 0.18
C GLY A 116 -22.35 -21.76 1.69
N ASN A 117 -22.17 -20.53 2.20
CA ASN A 117 -22.10 -20.22 3.62
C ASN A 117 -21.10 -21.12 4.37
N LEU A 118 -19.96 -21.38 3.72
CA LEU A 118 -18.88 -22.26 4.18
C LEU A 118 -18.02 -21.63 5.29
N GLY A 119 -18.09 -20.31 5.44
CA GLY A 119 -17.45 -19.55 6.51
C GLY A 119 -16.08 -18.97 6.15
N HIS A 120 -15.61 -18.06 6.99
CA HIS A 120 -14.42 -17.22 6.74
C HIS A 120 -13.13 -18.03 6.50
N GLU A 121 -12.93 -19.13 7.22
CA GLU A 121 -11.72 -19.95 7.11
C GLU A 121 -11.61 -20.61 5.74
N LYS A 122 -12.72 -21.20 5.25
CA LYS A 122 -12.77 -21.86 3.93
C LYS A 122 -12.64 -20.84 2.80
N LEU A 123 -13.26 -19.67 2.94
CA LEU A 123 -13.09 -18.57 1.98
C LEU A 123 -11.63 -18.08 1.93
N THR A 124 -10.98 -18.00 3.09
CA THR A 124 -9.56 -17.63 3.19
C THR A 124 -8.65 -18.69 2.57
N GLN A 125 -8.95 -19.98 2.73
CA GLN A 125 -8.21 -21.05 2.06
C GLN A 125 -8.34 -20.96 0.54
N ALA A 126 -9.57 -20.84 0.02
CA ALA A 126 -9.83 -20.71 -1.41
C ALA A 126 -9.14 -19.47 -2.02
N ARG A 127 -9.14 -18.34 -1.31
CA ARG A 127 -8.38 -17.15 -1.70
C ARG A 127 -6.88 -17.43 -1.80
N ASN A 128 -6.30 -18.09 -0.80
CA ASN A 128 -4.87 -18.36 -0.78
C ASN A 128 -4.47 -19.34 -1.89
N GLU A 129 -5.34 -20.31 -2.21
CA GLU A 129 -5.16 -21.22 -3.33
C GLU A 129 -5.18 -20.47 -4.67
N LEU A 130 -6.15 -19.59 -4.88
CA LEU A 130 -6.21 -18.72 -6.07
C LEU A 130 -4.94 -17.88 -6.24
N LEU A 131 -4.44 -17.29 -5.16
CA LEU A 131 -3.19 -16.52 -5.18
C LEU A 131 -1.97 -17.41 -5.51
N SER A 132 -1.96 -18.65 -5.03
CA SER A 132 -0.89 -19.62 -5.34
C SER A 132 -0.90 -20.01 -6.82
N LEU A 133 -2.08 -20.25 -7.40
CA LEU A 133 -2.23 -20.57 -8.82
C LEU A 133 -1.87 -19.37 -9.71
N ALA A 134 -2.26 -18.16 -9.29
CA ALA A 134 -1.89 -16.93 -9.98
C ALA A 134 -0.36 -16.72 -9.99
N ALA A 135 0.32 -16.99 -8.87
CA ALA A 135 1.78 -16.90 -8.79
C ALA A 135 2.51 -17.92 -9.71
N GLN A 136 1.88 -19.06 -10.01
CA GLN A 136 2.41 -20.08 -10.93
C GLN A 136 2.19 -19.75 -12.41
N SER A 137 1.38 -18.73 -12.72
CA SER A 137 1.03 -18.34 -14.10
C SER A 137 1.56 -16.94 -14.47
N PRO A 138 2.88 -16.68 -14.36
CA PRO A 138 3.45 -15.35 -14.58
C PRO A 138 3.30 -14.84 -16.02
N ASN A 139 3.02 -15.73 -16.97
CA ASN A 139 2.78 -15.39 -18.37
C ASN A 139 1.34 -14.92 -18.65
N GLN A 140 0.41 -15.12 -17.72
CA GLN A 140 -1.02 -14.77 -17.88
C GLN A 140 -1.45 -13.66 -16.92
N VAL A 141 -0.95 -13.67 -15.69
CA VAL A 141 -1.30 -12.69 -14.66
C VAL A 141 -0.03 -12.20 -13.95
N ILE A 142 0.04 -10.88 -13.72
CA ILE A 142 1.16 -10.24 -13.02
C ILE A 142 0.62 -9.34 -11.91
N GLY A 143 1.27 -9.35 -10.75
CA GLY A 143 0.93 -8.45 -9.64
C GLY A 143 -0.41 -8.71 -8.94
N VAL A 144 -0.94 -9.95 -9.03
CA VAL A 144 -2.16 -10.35 -8.31
C VAL A 144 -1.93 -10.24 -6.81
N ARG A 145 -2.76 -9.43 -6.14
CA ARG A 145 -2.67 -9.17 -4.71
C ARG A 145 -4.05 -9.18 -4.09
N ARG A 146 -4.12 -9.56 -2.82
CA ARG A 146 -5.33 -9.39 -2.01
C ARG A 146 -5.52 -7.90 -1.69
N GLU A 147 -6.70 -7.37 -2.00
CA GLU A 147 -7.22 -6.15 -1.39
C GLU A 147 -7.42 -6.41 0.12
N ARG A 148 -6.78 -5.63 0.99
CA ARG A 148 -7.01 -5.80 2.44
C ARG A 148 -8.41 -5.25 2.75
N PRO A 149 -9.32 -6.04 3.33
CA PRO A 149 -10.56 -5.48 3.83
C PRO A 149 -10.19 -4.40 4.86
N GLY A 150 -10.79 -3.22 4.71
CA GLY A 150 -10.71 -2.17 5.73
C GLY A 150 -11.10 -2.77 7.07
N ARG A 151 -10.36 -2.45 8.13
CA ARG A 151 -10.67 -2.91 9.49
C ARG A 151 -12.00 -2.30 9.95
N TYR A 152 -13.12 -2.93 9.63
CA TYR A 152 -14.17 -3.05 10.63
C TYR A 152 -13.64 -4.07 11.61
N ALA A 153 -13.30 -3.62 12.83
CA ALA A 153 -13.00 -4.53 13.92
C ALA A 153 -14.11 -5.58 13.99
N ASP A 154 -13.77 -6.85 14.15
CA ASP A 154 -14.74 -7.93 14.39
C ASP A 154 -15.38 -7.73 15.78
N VAL A 155 -16.23 -6.72 15.91
CA VAL A 155 -17.01 -6.40 17.12
C VAL A 155 -17.84 -7.62 17.53
N GLN A 156 -18.23 -8.46 16.57
CA GLN A 156 -18.96 -9.71 16.77
C GLN A 156 -18.15 -10.72 17.61
N SER A 157 -16.85 -10.86 17.34
CA SER A 157 -15.99 -11.82 18.04
C SER A 157 -15.70 -11.42 19.48
N GLU A 158 -15.50 -10.11 19.72
CA GLU A 158 -15.28 -9.56 21.06
C GLU A 158 -16.56 -9.56 21.89
N ARG A 159 -17.73 -9.36 21.27
CA ARG A 159 -19.03 -9.46 21.93
C ARG A 159 -19.32 -10.87 22.44
N GLN A 160 -19.12 -11.91 21.61
CA GLN A 160 -19.26 -13.31 22.04
C GLN A 160 -18.28 -13.66 23.17
N ARG A 161 -17.06 -13.09 23.15
CA ARG A 161 -16.04 -13.31 24.17
C ARG A 161 -16.36 -12.64 25.50
N CYS A 162 -17.05 -11.49 25.48
CA CYS A 162 -17.48 -10.81 26.69
C CYS A 162 -18.78 -11.40 27.26
N GLU A 163 -19.73 -11.82 26.42
CA GLU A 163 -20.94 -12.56 26.83
C GLU A 163 -20.57 -13.90 27.49
N SER A 164 -19.63 -14.66 26.91
CA SER A 164 -19.14 -15.93 27.50
C SER A 164 -18.36 -15.76 28.80
N ARG A 165 -17.86 -14.55 29.10
CA ARG A 165 -17.15 -14.23 30.35
C ARG A 165 -18.04 -13.51 31.37
N GLY A 166 -19.33 -13.37 31.10
CA GLY A 166 -20.31 -12.78 32.02
C GLY A 166 -20.19 -11.26 32.21
N TYR A 167 -19.48 -10.57 31.32
CA TYR A 167 -19.37 -9.11 31.36
C TYR A 167 -20.49 -8.48 30.52
N GLY A 168 -21.12 -7.43 31.05
CA GLY A 168 -22.10 -6.65 30.29
C GLY A 168 -21.43 -5.90 29.14
N CYS A 169 -21.66 -6.32 27.90
CA CYS A 169 -21.27 -5.60 26.69
C CYS A 169 -22.15 -4.36 26.50
N GLY A 170 -21.82 -3.25 27.17
CA GLY A 170 -22.41 -1.95 26.87
C GLY A 170 -21.87 -1.42 25.54
N ALA A 171 -22.77 -1.16 24.59
CA ALA A 171 -22.49 -0.39 23.37
C ALA A 171 -22.21 1.07 23.75
N VAL A 172 -21.14 1.64 23.18
CA VAL A 172 -21.00 3.10 23.03
C VAL A 172 -21.26 3.42 21.56
#